data_AF-A0A958U6M3-F1
#
_entry.id   AF-A0A958U6M3-F1
#
_cell.length_a   1.000
_cell.length_b   1.000
_cell.length_c   1.000
_cell.angle_alpha   90.00
_cell.angle_beta   90.00
_cell.angle_gamma   90.00
#
_symmetry.space_group_name_H-M   'P 1'
#
loop_
_entity.id
_entity.type
_entity.pdbx_description
1 polymer ?
#
loop_
_entity_poly.entity_id
_entity_poly.type
_entity_poly.pdbx_seq_one_letter_code
_entity_poly.pdbx_strand_id
1 'polypeptide(L)'
;MKYKTVGVTLGHKLLIRKRETAFDKKRSISTGITDEFSDHTEMKSHEFAAFQKRMFQQLKKDRKRHRMMLFITFVITLLLIIGFLIFWNTYNFDLLNSSEF
;
A
#
# COMPACT_ATOMS: atom_id res chain seq x y z
N MET A 1 25.44 6.81 14.33
CA MET A 1 24.98 7.87 15.25
C MET A 1 24.27 7.21 16.44
N LYS A 2 24.70 7.41 17.69
CA LYS A 2 24.07 6.76 18.87
C LYS A 2 22.89 7.59 19.37
N TYR A 3 21.67 7.07 19.27
CA TYR A 3 20.49 7.74 19.83
C TYR A 3 20.47 7.60 21.35
N LYS A 4 20.49 8.72 22.07
CA LYS A 4 20.39 8.77 23.53
C LYS A 4 18.90 8.86 23.90
N THR A 5 18.25 7.72 24.12
CA THR A 5 16.85 7.67 24.58
C THR A 5 16.79 7.94 26.09
N VAL A 6 16.36 9.15 26.47
CA VAL A 6 16.06 9.53 27.85
C VAL A 6 14.55 9.50 28.05
N GLY A 7 14.07 8.84 29.12
CA GLY A 7 12.65 8.93 29.54
C GLY A 7 11.67 7.94 28.93
N VAL A 8 12.09 6.74 28.47
CA VAL A 8 11.17 5.72 27.96
C VAL A 8 11.10 4.51 28.89
N THR A 9 9.89 4.07 29.22
CA THR A 9 9.60 2.88 30.04
C THR A 9 10.25 1.62 29.46
N LEU A 10 10.72 0.72 30.35
CA LEU A 10 11.57 -0.44 30.03
C LEU A 10 11.08 -1.28 28.84
N GLY A 11 9.77 -1.52 28.72
CA GLY A 11 9.17 -2.29 27.62
C GLY A 11 9.27 -1.62 26.26
N HIS A 12 9.19 -0.28 26.20
CA HIS A 12 9.25 0.45 24.94
C HIS A 12 10.69 0.56 24.42
N LYS A 13 11.68 0.61 25.33
CA LYS A 13 13.11 0.52 25.00
C LYS A 13 13.48 -0.82 24.35
N LEU A 14 12.86 -1.92 24.78
CA LEU A 14 13.04 -3.25 24.20
C LEU A 14 12.49 -3.35 22.77
N LEU A 15 11.33 -2.73 22.50
CA LEU A 15 10.72 -2.69 21.16
C LEU A 15 11.55 -1.86 20.16
N ILE A 16 12.15 -0.76 20.61
CA ILE A 16 13.04 0.07 19.78
C ILE A 16 14.33 -0.70 19.46
N ARG A 17 14.87 -1.47 20.41
CA ARG A 17 16.10 -2.25 20.22
C ARG A 17 15.94 -3.45 19.27
N LYS A 18 14.72 -4.01 19.15
CA LYS A 18 14.43 -5.17 18.29
C LYS A 18 14.05 -4.83 16.85
N ARG A 19 13.78 -3.55 16.53
CA ARG A 19 13.66 -3.11 15.14
C ARG A 19 15.06 -2.90 14.57
N GLU A 20 15.77 -3.98 14.32
CA GLU A 20 16.88 -3.95 13.36
C GLU A 20 16.25 -3.70 11.99
N THR A 21 16.53 -2.53 11.43
CA THR A 21 16.12 -2.25 10.06
C THR A 21 17.04 -3.02 9.11
N ALA A 22 16.60 -3.29 7.88
CA ALA A 22 17.43 -4.00 6.90
C ALA A 22 18.79 -3.33 6.62
N PHE A 23 18.94 -2.05 7.03
CA PHE A 23 20.16 -1.26 6.99
C PHE A 23 21.17 -1.59 8.10
N ASP A 24 20.74 -2.17 9.23
CA ASP A 24 21.61 -2.53 10.36
C ASP A 24 22.31 -3.88 10.15
N LYS A 25 21.84 -4.67 9.17
CA LYS A 25 22.44 -5.97 8.82
C LYS A 25 23.70 -5.72 8.01
N LYS A 26 24.84 -5.58 8.71
CA LYS A 26 26.18 -5.47 8.11
C LYS A 26 26.45 -6.64 7.14
N ARG A 27 26.15 -6.47 5.86
CA ARG A 27 26.76 -7.25 4.80
C ARG A 27 28.16 -6.69 4.60
N SER A 28 29.19 -7.51 4.77
CA SER A 28 30.54 -7.15 4.34
C SER A 28 30.53 -7.05 2.81
N ILE A 29 30.37 -5.83 2.31
CA ILE A 29 30.52 -5.55 0.88
C ILE A 29 32.02 -5.57 0.60
N SER A 30 32.46 -6.56 -0.16
CA SER A 30 33.82 -6.69 -0.68
C SER A 30 34.22 -5.39 -1.37
N THR A 31 35.24 -4.71 -0.83
CA THR A 31 35.91 -3.56 -1.45
C THR A 31 36.49 -3.94 -2.79
N GLY A 32 35.83 -3.54 -3.86
CA GLY A 32 36.32 -3.66 -5.22
C GLY A 32 35.63 -2.63 -6.09
N ILE A 33 36.39 -1.61 -6.49
CA ILE A 33 36.03 -0.55 -7.44
C ILE A 33 35.14 0.53 -6.82
N THR A 34 35.79 1.53 -6.21
CA THR A 34 35.20 2.85 -5.98
C THR A 34 35.05 3.55 -7.33
N ASP A 35 34.00 3.22 -8.07
CA ASP A 35 33.35 4.23 -8.88
C ASP A 35 32.87 5.31 -7.91
N GLU A 36 33.07 6.58 -8.24
CA GLU A 36 32.52 7.69 -7.47
C GLU A 36 31.01 7.46 -7.32
N PHE A 37 30.59 7.00 -6.15
CA PHE A 37 29.22 7.13 -5.70
C PHE A 37 29.01 8.63 -5.50
N SER A 38 28.68 9.33 -6.59
CA SER A 38 28.05 10.64 -6.53
C SER A 38 26.80 10.43 -5.69
N ASP A 39 26.88 10.90 -4.44
CA ASP A 39 25.85 10.68 -3.45
C ASP A 39 24.62 11.52 -3.83
N HIS A 40 23.82 11.00 -4.76
CA HIS A 40 22.53 11.58 -5.13
C HIS A 40 21.50 11.48 -3.99
N THR A 41 21.91 10.94 -2.83
CA THR A 41 21.07 10.76 -1.64
C THR A 41 20.96 12.05 -0.81
N GLU A 42 21.91 12.99 -0.95
CA GLU A 42 21.89 14.26 -0.22
C GLU A 42 21.11 15.34 -0.97
N MET A 43 19.77 15.28 -0.88
CA MET A 43 18.92 16.43 -1.23
C MET A 43 19.14 17.57 -0.23
N LYS A 44 19.28 18.81 -0.73
CA LYS A 44 19.31 19.97 0.17
C LYS A 44 17.97 20.07 0.91
N SER A 45 18.00 20.49 2.17
CA SER A 45 16.82 20.51 3.06
C SER A 45 15.60 21.24 2.47
N HIS A 46 15.82 22.32 1.71
CA HIS A 46 14.77 23.06 1.02
C HIS A 46 14.17 22.29 -0.17
N GLU A 47 15.00 21.55 -0.90
CA GLU A 47 14.55 20.67 -1.98
C GLU A 47 13.72 19.53 -1.38
N PHE A 48 14.15 18.98 -0.24
CA PHE A 48 13.44 17.89 0.44
C PHE A 48 12.04 18.31 0.90
N ALA A 49 11.89 19.53 1.44
CA ALA A 49 10.59 20.10 1.79
C ALA A 49 9.68 20.26 0.56
N ALA A 50 10.23 20.69 -0.58
CA ALA A 50 9.49 20.80 -1.82
C ALA A 50 9.06 19.43 -2.36
N PHE A 51 9.93 18.43 -2.28
CA PHE A 51 9.63 17.05 -2.67
C PHE A 51 8.53 16.43 -1.79
N GLN A 52 8.61 16.59 -0.47
CA GLN A 52 7.56 16.15 0.43
C GLN A 52 6.21 16.81 0.10
N LYS A 53 6.20 18.11 -0.16
CA LYS A 53 4.97 18.83 -0.55
C LYS A 53 4.36 18.26 -1.84
N ARG A 54 5.18 17.95 -2.85
CA ARG A 54 4.74 17.30 -4.10
C ARG A 54 4.19 15.89 -3.86
N MET A 55 4.88 15.09 -3.05
CA MET A 55 4.44 13.75 -2.63
C MET A 55 3.08 13.80 -1.91
N PHE A 56 2.88 14.73 -0.97
CA PHE A 56 1.59 14.89 -0.28
C PHE A 56 0.47 15.31 -1.23
N GLN A 57 0.76 16.12 -2.24
CA GLN A 57 -0.23 16.50 -3.25
C GLN A 57 -0.61 15.32 -4.14
N GLN A 58 0.35 14.48 -4.53
CA GLN A 58 0.09 13.25 -5.30
C GLN A 58 -0.76 12.26 -4.48
N LEU A 59 -0.37 11.97 -3.23
CA LEU A 59 -1.12 11.09 -2.32
C LEU A 59 -2.58 11.57 -2.10
N LYS A 60 -2.80 12.88 -2.02
CA LYS A 60 -4.16 13.45 -1.89
C LYS A 60 -5.01 13.22 -3.15
N LYS A 61 -4.43 13.34 -4.34
CA LYS A 61 -5.12 13.08 -5.60
C LYS A 61 -5.44 11.59 -5.75
N ASP A 62 -4.50 10.72 -5.41
CA ASP A 62 -4.67 9.27 -5.53
C ASP A 62 -5.71 8.73 -4.55
N ARG A 63 -5.82 9.31 -3.34
CA ARG A 63 -6.83 8.90 -2.36
C ARG A 63 -8.26 9.11 -2.87
N LYS A 64 -8.54 10.21 -3.59
CA LYS A 64 -9.87 10.44 -4.18
C LYS A 64 -10.14 9.49 -5.35
N ARG A 65 -9.15 9.27 -6.21
CA ARG A 65 -9.25 8.33 -7.34
C ARG A 65 -9.50 6.88 -6.87
N HIS A 66 -8.80 6.43 -5.84
CA HIS A 66 -9.00 5.09 -5.28
C HIS A 66 -10.41 4.90 -4.72
N ARG A 67 -10.95 5.89 -3.99
CA ARG A 67 -12.34 5.82 -3.50
C ARG A 67 -13.32 5.70 -4.65
N MET A 68 -13.16 6.51 -5.70
CA MET A 68 -14.01 6.44 -6.89
C MET A 68 -13.92 5.09 -7.59
N MET A 69 -12.72 4.53 -7.77
CA MET A 69 -12.56 3.18 -8.35
C MET A 69 -13.22 2.11 -7.49
N LEU A 70 -13.12 2.17 -6.16
CA LEU A 70 -13.80 1.24 -5.27
C LEU A 70 -15.33 1.33 -5.39
N PHE A 71 -15.90 2.53 -5.49
CA PHE A 71 -17.34 2.68 -5.72
C PHE A 71 -17.77 2.12 -7.08
N ILE A 72 -17.03 2.40 -8.15
CA ILE A 72 -17.35 1.90 -9.49
C ILE A 72 -17.30 0.37 -9.52
N THR A 73 -16.22 -0.22 -8.99
CA THR A 73 -16.07 -1.67 -8.91
C THR A 73 -17.19 -2.31 -8.08
N PHE A 74 -17.58 -1.70 -6.95
CA PHE A 74 -18.71 -2.16 -6.15
C PHE A 74 -20.04 -2.12 -6.90
N VAL A 75 -20.32 -1.07 -7.67
CA VAL A 75 -21.55 -0.99 -8.48
C VAL A 75 -21.56 -2.08 -9.57
N ILE A 76 -20.43 -2.29 -10.24
CA ILE A 76 -20.31 -3.32 -11.29
C ILE A 76 -20.53 -4.72 -10.70
N THR A 77 -19.91 -5.04 -9.55
CA THR A 77 -20.10 -6.35 -8.91
C THR A 77 -21.55 -6.55 -8.47
N LEU A 78 -22.21 -5.50 -7.97
CA LEU A 78 -23.61 -5.57 -7.57
C LEU A 78 -24.54 -5.82 -8.77
N LEU A 79 -24.29 -5.18 -9.91
CA LEU A 79 -25.02 -5.44 -11.15
C LEU A 79 -24.84 -6.87 -11.65
N LEU A 80 -23.63 -7.43 -11.57
CA LEU A 80 -23.36 -8.83 -11.94
C LEU A 80 -24.14 -9.81 -11.05
N ILE A 81 -24.19 -9.56 -9.74
CA ILE A 81 -24.95 -10.40 -8.80
C ILE A 81 -26.45 -10.34 -9.11
N ILE A 82 -27.00 -9.15 -9.35
CA ILE A 82 -28.42 -8.98 -9.71
C ILE A 82 -28.73 -9.70 -11.02
N GLY A 83 -27.89 -9.51 -12.05
CA GLY A 83 -28.06 -10.19 -13.33
C GLY A 83 -28.02 -11.71 -13.19
N PHE A 84 -27.11 -12.24 -12.36
CA PHE A 84 -27.02 -13.66 -12.07
C PHE A 84 -28.27 -14.17 -11.34
N LEU A 85 -28.79 -13.44 -10.37
CA LEU A 85 -30.02 -13.82 -9.65
C LEU A 85 -31.24 -13.84 -10.55
N ILE A 86 -31.38 -12.86 -11.44
CA ILE A 86 -32.47 -12.81 -12.43
C ILE A 86 -32.34 -14.02 -13.37
N PHE A 87 -31.16 -14.24 -13.94
CA PHE A 87 -30.89 -15.38 -14.80
C PHE A 87 -31.24 -16.70 -14.10
N TRP A 88 -30.76 -16.91 -12.87
CA TRP A 88 -31.05 -18.12 -12.10
C TRP A 88 -32.54 -18.30 -11.83
N ASN A 89 -33.26 -17.22 -11.49
CA ASN A 89 -34.70 -17.28 -11.25
C ASN A 89 -35.47 -17.66 -12.51
N THR A 90 -35.15 -17.03 -13.66
CA THR A 90 -35.82 -17.33 -14.93
C THR A 90 -35.58 -18.77 -15.38
N TYR A 91 -34.33 -19.26 -15.30
CA TYR A 91 -34.03 -20.64 -15.71
C TYR A 91 -34.69 -21.69 -14.81
N ASN A 92 -34.75 -21.48 -13.50
CA ASN A 92 -35.46 -22.41 -12.62
C ASN A 92 -36.97 -22.41 -12.88
N PHE A 93 -37.56 -21.24 -13.17
CA PHE A 93 -38.99 -21.15 -13.48
C PHE A 93 -39.34 -21.83 -14.81
N ASP A 94 -38.54 -21.62 -15.86
CA ASP A 94 -38.72 -22.31 -17.15
C ASP A 94 -38.51 -23.83 -17.04
N LEU A 95 -37.56 -24.27 -16.22
CA LEU A 95 -37.31 -25.70 -16.00
C LEU A 95 -38.46 -26.37 -15.21
N LEU A 96 -39.08 -25.65 -14.27
CA LEU A 96 -40.25 -26.16 -13.54
C LEU A 96 -41.46 -26.29 -14.48
N ASN A 97 -41.76 -25.25 -15.26
CA ASN A 97 -42.90 -25.24 -16.18
C ASN A 97 -42.79 -26.28 -17.31
N SER A 98 -41.56 -26.62 -17.74
CA SER A 98 -41.35 -27.66 -18.75
C SER A 98 -41.44 -29.09 -18.19
N SER A 99 -41.39 -29.27 -16.87
CA SER A 99 -41.52 -30.57 -16.21
C SER A 99 -42.95 -30.96 -15.82
N GLU A 100 -43.90 -30.02 -15.92
CA GLU A 100 -45.33 -30.25 -15.65
C GLU A 100 -46.14 -30.66 -16.90
N PHE A 101 -45.48 -30.85 -18.05
CA PHE A 101 -46.03 -31.42 -19.28
C PHE A 101 -45.40 -32.78 -19.59
#